data_AF-A0A7S4V6J9-F1
#
_entry.id   AF-A0A7S4V6J9-F1
#
_cell.length_a   1.000
_cell.length_b   1.000
_cell.length_c   1.000
_cell.angle_alpha   90.00
_cell.angle_beta   90.00
_cell.angle_gamma   90.00
#
_symmetry.space_group_name_H-M   'P 1'
#
loop_
_entity.id
_entity.type
_entity.pdbx_description
1 polymer ?
#
loop_
_entity_poly.entity_id
_entity_poly.type
_entity_poly.pdbx_seq_one_letter_code
_entity_poly.pdbx_strand_id
1 'polypeptide(L)'
;KTAPPPKPPWLIWPTCWTVAASQLCVLEPSALRSRLPGGCLRGATTTFASPLYADRIQGRLLWTERPGCEGQISGNGSAARAPEHAQAARYVVLLERSGGCSFAQKARAAAWQGARALVVVDRADSLASSEEVQQTLVGGDDGRRYGLVPTLFLGREAEPLAELAADSQAVVEVELRWDLLGAEVKLDLWLSAYHPAAADLLRQLAPVARALGKALVFHPHYHVRALPAGASHSVIAQDCLHSLPQFCTEGTAGLRGAALLEEAMRQHCVHALGHGAVGGASASWWDYVERLAQDCPEGSTVACSRGVLATCGLDIIAVDRCVAERGLTFLEDDRESRAWWSSAEVIIRINDGRYSGPLTAISVSRAVCRRLEVFPEACAAFKAVVEAPARLEVPRWVLICWCISTFLASSAALWCASCLGARCLRVRRKCA
;
A
#
# COMPACT_ATOMS: atom_id res chain seq x y z
N LYS A 1 -38.29 3.41 -50.67
CA LYS A 1 -37.07 2.57 -50.61
C LYS A 1 -35.85 3.49 -50.69
N THR A 2 -35.36 3.96 -49.56
CA THR A 2 -34.05 4.60 -49.42
C THR A 2 -33.58 4.27 -48.02
N ALA A 3 -32.56 3.42 -47.93
CA ALA A 3 -31.98 3.01 -46.66
C ALA A 3 -31.28 4.21 -46.00
N PRO A 4 -31.33 4.34 -44.66
CA PRO A 4 -30.58 5.39 -43.97
C PRO A 4 -29.07 5.13 -44.11
N PRO A 5 -28.24 6.19 -44.14
CA PRO A 5 -26.80 6.08 -44.35
C PRO A 5 -26.10 5.40 -43.18
N PRO A 6 -24.95 4.74 -43.41
CA PRO A 6 -24.16 4.11 -42.35
C PRO A 6 -23.62 5.18 -41.39
N LYS A 7 -23.81 4.97 -40.08
CA LYS A 7 -23.28 5.85 -39.04
C LYS A 7 -21.74 5.72 -38.97
N PRO A 8 -21.00 6.82 -38.70
CA PRO A 8 -19.55 6.82 -38.69
C PRO A 8 -18.95 6.12 -37.45
N PRO A 9 -17.71 5.60 -37.53
CA PRO A 9 -17.13 4.64 -36.58
C PRO A 9 -16.59 5.23 -35.26
N TRP A 10 -16.99 6.44 -34.87
CA TRP A 10 -16.43 7.14 -33.69
C TRP A 10 -17.37 7.25 -32.49
N LEU A 11 -18.40 6.39 -32.40
CA LEU A 11 -19.02 6.07 -31.11
C LEU A 11 -18.09 5.16 -30.30
N ILE A 12 -16.95 5.71 -29.91
CA ILE A 12 -16.14 5.20 -28.81
C ILE A 12 -17.04 5.37 -27.59
N TRP A 13 -17.61 4.26 -27.13
CA TRP A 13 -18.18 4.21 -25.80
C TRP A 13 -17.13 4.79 -24.85
N PRO A 14 -17.48 5.70 -23.92
CA PRO A 14 -16.54 6.05 -22.89
C PRO A 14 -16.19 4.74 -22.22
N THR A 15 -14.95 4.29 -22.42
CA THR A 15 -14.37 3.20 -21.63
C THR A 15 -14.58 3.68 -20.21
N CYS A 16 -15.52 3.03 -19.52
CA CYS A 16 -15.83 3.33 -18.14
C CYS A 16 -14.50 3.10 -17.42
N TRP A 17 -13.79 4.19 -17.12
CA TRP A 17 -12.63 4.15 -16.26
C TRP A 17 -13.21 3.64 -14.95
N THR A 18 -13.05 2.36 -14.68
CA THR A 18 -13.46 1.77 -13.41
C THR A 18 -12.62 2.47 -12.37
N VAL A 19 -13.22 3.49 -11.74
CA VAL A 19 -12.62 4.18 -10.61
C VAL A 19 -12.26 3.10 -9.61
N ALA A 20 -10.99 3.14 -9.20
CA ALA A 20 -10.37 2.28 -8.25
C ALA A 20 -11.24 2.12 -6.98
N ALA A 21 -12.03 1.04 -6.90
CA ALA A 21 -12.94 0.83 -5.78
C ALA A 21 -12.41 -0.27 -4.86
N SER A 22 -11.98 0.13 -3.67
CA SER A 22 -11.76 -0.79 -2.55
C SER A 22 -13.10 -1.38 -2.09
N GLN A 23 -13.09 -2.64 -1.63
CA GLN A 23 -14.33 -3.36 -1.32
C GLN A 23 -14.29 -3.99 0.08
N LEU A 24 -15.45 -4.06 0.73
CA LEU A 24 -15.70 -4.93 1.88
C LEU A 24 -16.68 -6.02 1.46
N CYS A 25 -16.23 -7.26 1.51
CA CYS A 25 -17.05 -8.43 1.20
C CYS A 25 -17.45 -9.16 2.47
N VAL A 26 -18.73 -9.49 2.61
CA VAL A 26 -19.24 -10.28 3.73
C VAL A 26 -18.97 -11.75 3.44
N LEU A 27 -18.24 -12.42 4.33
CA LEU A 27 -18.04 -13.85 4.28
C LEU A 27 -19.20 -14.55 5.01
N GLU A 28 -19.53 -14.09 6.22
CA GLU A 28 -20.64 -14.58 7.04
C GLU A 28 -21.33 -13.41 7.79
N PRO A 29 -22.64 -13.52 8.10
CA PRO A 29 -23.52 -14.62 7.74
C PRO A 29 -23.98 -14.57 6.28
N SER A 30 -24.20 -15.73 5.66
CA SER A 30 -24.71 -15.84 4.28
C SER A 30 -26.00 -15.06 4.01
N ALA A 31 -26.87 -14.90 5.01
CA ALA A 31 -28.09 -14.10 4.93
C ALA A 31 -27.82 -12.60 4.72
N LEU A 32 -26.72 -12.07 5.27
CA LEU A 32 -26.30 -10.69 4.99
C LEU A 32 -25.59 -10.62 3.63
N ARG A 33 -24.74 -11.60 3.32
CA ARG A 33 -24.04 -11.67 2.03
C ARG A 33 -25.01 -11.69 0.84
N SER A 34 -26.13 -12.41 0.94
CA SER A 34 -27.13 -12.49 -0.14
C SER A 34 -27.93 -11.20 -0.35
N ARG A 35 -27.98 -10.31 0.65
CA ARG A 35 -28.63 -9.00 0.56
C ARG A 35 -27.77 -7.95 -0.14
N LEU A 36 -26.46 -8.18 -0.24
CA LEU A 36 -25.51 -7.27 -0.87
C LEU A 36 -25.26 -7.68 -2.33
N PRO A 37 -25.20 -6.72 -3.29
CA PRO A 37 -24.88 -7.02 -4.67
C PRO A 37 -23.47 -7.63 -4.78
N GLY A 38 -23.40 -8.90 -5.20
CA GLY A 38 -22.13 -9.65 -5.25
C GLY A 38 -21.53 -9.96 -3.89
N GLY A 39 -22.28 -9.78 -2.79
CA GLY A 39 -21.79 -9.99 -1.43
C GLY A 39 -20.82 -8.93 -0.90
N CYS A 40 -20.64 -7.81 -1.62
CA CYS A 40 -19.66 -6.79 -1.29
C CYS A 40 -20.21 -5.36 -1.36
N LEU A 41 -19.63 -4.48 -0.56
CA LEU A 41 -19.81 -3.04 -0.61
C LEU A 41 -18.55 -2.37 -1.17
N ARG A 42 -18.74 -1.33 -1.97
CA ARG A 42 -17.65 -0.52 -2.50
C ARG A 42 -17.45 0.70 -1.60
N GLY A 43 -16.20 1.11 -1.44
CA GLY A 43 -15.84 2.28 -0.66
C GLY A 43 -14.60 2.96 -1.19
N ALA A 44 -14.33 4.12 -0.61
CA ALA A 44 -13.05 4.78 -0.76
C ALA A 44 -12.01 4.16 0.17
N THR A 45 -10.75 4.20 -0.26
CA THR A 45 -9.61 3.85 0.57
C THR A 45 -8.96 5.11 1.11
N THR A 46 -8.33 5.01 2.28
CA THR A 46 -7.47 6.07 2.80
C THR A 46 -6.18 6.19 2.02
N THR A 47 -5.65 7.41 1.93
CA THR A 47 -4.30 7.71 1.41
C THR A 47 -3.20 7.48 2.45
N PHE A 48 -3.49 6.78 3.55
CA PHE A 48 -2.54 6.42 4.60
C PHE A 48 -2.78 4.98 4.99
N ALA A 49 -1.71 4.28 5.36
CA ALA A 49 -1.74 2.87 5.73
C ALA A 49 -2.53 1.98 4.76
N SER A 50 -2.64 2.37 3.49
CA SER A 50 -3.28 1.55 2.47
C SER A 50 -2.54 0.22 2.45
N PRO A 51 -3.25 -0.92 2.48
CA PRO A 51 -2.59 -2.20 2.45
C PRO A 51 -1.84 -2.36 1.13
N LEU A 52 -0.91 -3.32 1.04
CA LEU A 52 -0.32 -3.61 -0.26
C LEU A 52 -1.48 -4.09 -1.14
N TYR A 53 -1.72 -3.45 -2.26
CA TYR A 53 -2.87 -3.79 -3.09
C TYR A 53 -2.70 -5.23 -3.62
N ALA A 54 -3.82 -5.93 -3.81
CA ALA A 54 -3.97 -7.39 -3.79
C ALA A 54 -3.83 -8.07 -2.41
N ASP A 55 -3.51 -7.36 -1.33
CA ASP A 55 -3.74 -7.88 0.02
C ASP A 55 -5.24 -8.00 0.27
N ARG A 56 -5.59 -9.12 0.89
CA ARG A 56 -6.91 -9.38 1.41
C ARG A 56 -6.82 -9.41 2.92
N ILE A 57 -7.62 -8.58 3.58
CA ILE A 57 -7.68 -8.55 5.03
C ILE A 57 -8.97 -9.22 5.45
N GLN A 58 -8.83 -10.42 6.00
CA GLN A 58 -9.95 -11.14 6.59
C GLN A 58 -9.97 -10.93 8.10
N GLY A 59 -11.17 -10.79 8.66
CA GLY A 59 -11.36 -10.78 10.09
C GLY A 59 -12.80 -10.60 10.53
N ARG A 60 -13.02 -10.82 11.82
CA ARG A 60 -14.30 -10.57 12.47
C ARG A 60 -14.56 -9.08 12.57
N LEU A 61 -15.72 -8.64 12.14
CA LEU A 61 -16.17 -7.26 12.26
C LEU A 61 -16.60 -6.97 13.71
N LEU A 62 -16.02 -5.95 14.33
CA LEU A 62 -16.37 -5.47 15.66
C LEU A 62 -16.95 -4.06 15.54
N TRP A 63 -18.20 -3.89 15.97
CA TRP A 63 -18.83 -2.57 16.02
C TRP A 63 -18.49 -1.81 17.30
N THR A 64 -18.28 -0.50 17.16
CA THR A 64 -18.27 0.43 18.29
C THR A 64 -19.11 1.67 17.99
N GLU A 65 -19.89 2.10 18.97
CA GLU A 65 -20.61 3.38 18.95
C GLU A 65 -19.70 4.56 19.32
N ARG A 66 -18.48 4.28 19.78
CA ARG A 66 -17.55 5.34 20.17
C ARG A 66 -17.01 6.06 18.92
N PRO A 67 -16.81 7.38 19.01
CA PRO A 67 -16.22 8.16 17.92
C PRO A 67 -14.78 7.74 17.57
N GLY A 68 -14.10 6.93 18.39
CA GLY A 68 -12.78 6.39 18.07
C GLY A 68 -11.65 7.42 18.10
N CYS A 69 -11.84 8.56 18.77
CA CYS A 69 -10.87 9.66 18.79
C CYS A 69 -9.82 9.53 19.91
N GLU A 70 -10.13 8.84 21.02
CA GLU A 70 -9.26 8.67 22.18
C GLU A 70 -9.43 7.28 22.80
N GLY A 71 -8.32 6.61 23.14
CA GLY A 71 -8.33 5.40 23.98
C GLY A 71 -9.20 4.24 23.47
N GLN A 72 -9.40 3.22 24.32
CA GLN A 72 -10.02 1.94 23.97
C GLN A 72 -11.35 2.06 23.20
N ILE A 73 -11.39 1.45 22.03
CA ILE A 73 -12.54 1.06 21.23
C ILE A 73 -13.08 -0.24 21.86
N SER A 74 -13.72 -0.12 23.03
CA SER A 74 -14.49 -1.25 23.54
C SER A 74 -15.72 -1.42 22.67
N GLY A 75 -15.84 -2.57 22.00
CA GLY A 75 -17.06 -2.97 21.32
C GLY A 75 -18.14 -3.39 22.32
N ASN A 76 -19.42 -3.21 21.95
CA ASN A 76 -20.60 -3.54 22.78
C ASN A 76 -20.92 -5.05 22.82
N GLY A 77 -19.92 -5.92 22.72
CA GLY A 77 -20.10 -7.36 22.84
C GLY A 77 -18.86 -8.01 23.43
N SER A 78 -18.92 -8.40 24.71
CA SER A 78 -17.98 -9.32 25.38
C SER A 78 -16.49 -9.19 25.01
N ALA A 79 -16.00 -7.97 24.77
CA ALA A 79 -14.58 -7.66 24.73
C ALA A 79 -14.04 -7.33 26.14
N ALA A 80 -14.85 -7.54 27.18
CA ALA A 80 -14.37 -7.65 28.55
C ALA A 80 -13.63 -8.99 28.70
N ARG A 81 -12.33 -8.96 28.36
CA ARG A 81 -11.37 -10.08 28.31
C ARG A 81 -11.53 -10.97 27.07
N ALA A 82 -10.99 -10.49 25.94
CA ALA A 82 -10.29 -11.44 25.07
C ALA A 82 -9.24 -12.14 25.97
N PRO A 83 -9.26 -13.48 26.09
CA PRO A 83 -8.30 -14.17 26.94
C PRO A 83 -6.89 -13.80 26.49
N GLU A 84 -5.98 -13.66 27.45
CA GLU A 84 -4.56 -13.32 27.32
C GLU A 84 -3.76 -14.30 26.42
N HIS A 85 -4.45 -15.28 25.84
CA HIS A 85 -3.95 -16.28 24.89
C HIS A 85 -4.65 -16.25 23.51
N ALA A 86 -5.47 -15.23 23.21
CA ALA A 86 -5.90 -14.93 21.84
C ALA A 86 -4.75 -14.28 21.03
N GLN A 87 -3.58 -14.94 21.03
CA GLN A 87 -2.51 -14.64 20.09
C GLN A 87 -3.06 -14.86 18.69
N ALA A 88 -3.19 -13.77 17.92
CA ALA A 88 -3.67 -13.66 16.53
C ALA A 88 -5.17 -13.38 16.29
N ALA A 89 -5.86 -12.60 17.15
CA ALA A 89 -7.22 -12.15 16.87
C ALA A 89 -7.27 -11.24 15.62
N ARG A 90 -7.70 -11.80 14.49
CA ARG A 90 -7.95 -11.15 13.20
C ARG A 90 -9.28 -10.38 13.27
N TYR A 91 -9.27 -9.15 13.79
CA TYR A 91 -10.50 -8.37 13.84
C TYR A 91 -10.39 -7.04 13.08
N VAL A 92 -11.52 -6.61 12.55
CA VAL A 92 -11.74 -5.39 11.78
C VAL A 92 -12.67 -4.52 12.60
N VAL A 93 -12.28 -3.29 12.89
CA VAL A 93 -13.15 -2.36 13.62
C VAL A 93 -14.08 -1.66 12.64
N LEU A 94 -15.37 -1.62 12.95
CA LEU A 94 -16.39 -0.85 12.26
C LEU A 94 -16.87 0.27 13.19
N LEU A 95 -16.88 1.51 12.70
CA LEU A 95 -17.39 2.65 13.44
C LEU A 95 -17.97 3.72 12.51
N GLU A 96 -18.72 4.64 13.08
CA GLU A 96 -19.32 5.77 12.36
C GLU A 96 -18.35 6.96 12.16
N ARG A 97 -18.58 7.79 11.14
CA ARG A 97 -17.84 9.04 10.86
C ARG A 97 -18.06 10.17 11.88
N SER A 98 -18.51 9.88 13.11
CA SER A 98 -18.77 10.88 14.16
C SER A 98 -17.50 11.28 14.94
N GLY A 99 -17.55 12.36 15.73
CA GLY A 99 -16.53 12.65 16.77
C GLY A 99 -15.50 13.75 16.53
N GLY A 100 -15.58 14.50 15.43
CA GLY A 100 -14.73 15.69 15.20
C GLY A 100 -13.22 15.43 15.03
N CYS A 101 -12.80 14.16 14.97
CA CYS A 101 -11.40 13.74 14.78
C CYS A 101 -11.17 13.17 13.37
N SER A 102 -9.91 13.15 12.93
CA SER A 102 -9.53 12.67 11.60
C SER A 102 -9.64 11.15 11.46
N PHE A 103 -9.74 10.66 10.21
CA PHE A 103 -9.70 9.22 9.93
C PHE A 103 -8.37 8.59 10.38
N ALA A 104 -7.26 9.34 10.29
CA ALA A 104 -5.96 8.88 10.76
C ALA A 104 -5.92 8.71 12.29
N GLN A 105 -6.57 9.59 13.05
CA GLN A 105 -6.70 9.43 14.50
C GLN A 105 -7.50 8.17 14.85
N LYS A 106 -8.63 7.93 14.17
CA LYS A 106 -9.44 6.70 14.32
C LYS A 106 -8.64 5.44 13.99
N ALA A 107 -7.89 5.45 12.88
CA ALA A 107 -7.04 4.34 12.47
C ALA A 107 -5.93 4.04 13.49
N ARG A 108 -5.35 5.09 14.11
CA ARG A 108 -4.34 4.95 15.16
C ARG A 108 -4.92 4.33 16.43
N ALA A 109 -6.11 4.77 16.83
CA ALA A 109 -6.82 4.20 17.98
C ALA A 109 -7.16 2.71 17.76
N ALA A 110 -7.57 2.34 16.54
CA ALA A 110 -7.82 0.94 16.17
C ALA A 110 -6.52 0.10 16.17
N ALA A 111 -5.44 0.63 15.61
CA ALA A 111 -4.15 -0.04 15.59
C ALA A 111 -3.60 -0.33 16.99
N TRP A 112 -3.73 0.63 17.93
CA TRP A 112 -3.28 0.44 19.31
C TRP A 112 -4.01 -0.66 20.07
N GLN A 113 -5.16 -1.10 19.58
CA GLN A 113 -5.89 -2.21 20.17
C GLN A 113 -5.55 -3.54 19.50
N GLY A 114 -4.77 -3.51 18.42
CA GLY A 114 -4.42 -4.69 17.63
C GLY A 114 -5.41 -5.01 16.51
N ALA A 115 -6.24 -4.05 16.10
CA ALA A 115 -7.09 -4.23 14.91
C ALA A 115 -6.21 -4.44 13.67
N ARG A 116 -6.68 -5.24 12.70
CA ARG A 116 -5.98 -5.47 11.43
C ARG A 116 -6.38 -4.46 10.35
N ALA A 117 -7.60 -3.93 10.45
CA ALA A 117 -8.13 -2.89 9.58
C ALA A 117 -9.24 -2.10 10.31
N LEU A 118 -9.56 -0.94 9.75
CA LEU A 118 -10.64 -0.07 10.17
C LEU A 118 -11.63 0.11 9.00
N VAL A 119 -12.91 0.14 9.31
CA VAL A 119 -13.99 0.49 8.39
C VAL A 119 -14.75 1.63 9.04
N VAL A 120 -14.83 2.75 8.33
CA VAL A 120 -15.61 3.92 8.75
C VAL A 120 -16.84 3.99 7.86
N VAL A 121 -18.02 4.05 8.48
CA VAL A 121 -19.30 4.21 7.78
C VAL A 121 -19.71 5.67 7.85
N ASP A 122 -20.15 6.24 6.73
CA ASP A 122 -20.69 7.59 6.72
C ASP A 122 -21.97 7.69 7.56
N ARG A 123 -22.30 8.90 8.01
CA ARG A 123 -23.46 9.13 8.86
C ARG A 123 -24.76 8.89 8.10
N ALA A 124 -25.78 8.40 8.79
CA ALA A 124 -27.10 8.16 8.20
C ALA A 124 -27.74 9.43 7.60
N ASP A 125 -27.42 10.61 8.14
CA ASP A 125 -27.88 11.93 7.67
C ASP A 125 -27.07 12.49 6.48
N SER A 126 -26.06 11.76 5.99
CA SER A 126 -25.23 12.20 4.88
C SER A 126 -26.01 12.25 3.56
N LEU A 127 -25.85 13.36 2.82
CA LEU A 127 -26.39 13.53 1.48
C LEU A 127 -25.49 12.96 0.40
N ALA A 128 -24.27 12.54 0.75
CA ALA A 128 -23.31 11.99 -0.21
C ALA A 128 -23.84 10.68 -0.81
N SER A 129 -23.79 10.58 -2.14
CA SER A 129 -24.06 9.34 -2.86
C SER A 129 -22.92 8.34 -2.65
N SER A 130 -23.20 7.05 -2.82
CA SER A 130 -22.17 6.00 -2.75
C SER A 130 -21.07 6.21 -3.82
N GLU A 131 -21.37 6.87 -4.93
CA GLU A 131 -20.38 7.23 -5.96
C GLU A 131 -19.46 8.36 -5.49
N GLU A 132 -20.01 9.41 -4.88
CA GLU A 132 -19.21 10.49 -4.27
C GLU A 132 -18.33 9.97 -3.14
N VAL A 133 -18.84 9.04 -2.33
CA VAL A 133 -18.04 8.35 -1.30
C VAL A 133 -16.89 7.58 -1.94
N GLN A 134 -17.12 6.83 -3.01
CA GLN A 134 -16.06 6.09 -3.72
C GLN A 134 -15.00 7.00 -4.34
N GLN A 135 -15.38 8.20 -4.77
CA GLN A 135 -14.47 9.20 -5.32
C GLN A 135 -13.80 10.08 -4.26
N THR A 136 -14.16 9.92 -2.98
CA THR A 136 -13.59 10.70 -1.89
C THR A 136 -12.18 10.23 -1.57
N LEU A 137 -11.20 11.12 -1.72
CA LEU A 137 -9.85 10.89 -1.19
C LEU A 137 -9.84 11.13 0.31
N VAL A 138 -9.72 10.05 1.10
CA VAL A 138 -9.66 10.15 2.55
C VAL A 138 -8.21 10.40 2.99
N GLY A 139 -7.89 11.68 3.17
CA GLY A 139 -6.58 12.16 3.61
C GLY A 139 -6.24 11.80 5.06
N GLY A 140 -4.94 11.71 5.34
CA GLY A 140 -4.43 11.52 6.71
C GLY A 140 -4.33 12.82 7.50
N ASP A 141 -3.95 12.72 8.78
CA ASP A 141 -3.51 13.87 9.57
C ASP A 141 -2.04 14.23 9.25
N ASP A 142 -1.59 15.40 9.70
CA ASP A 142 -0.18 15.81 9.76
C ASP A 142 0.63 14.99 10.79
N GLY A 143 -0.01 14.01 11.43
CA GLY A 143 0.47 13.25 12.56
C GLY A 143 1.28 11.99 12.21
N ARG A 144 2.19 11.68 13.13
CA ARG A 144 3.05 10.48 13.30
C ARG A 144 2.77 9.28 12.37
N ARG A 145 3.84 8.81 11.71
CA ARG A 145 3.92 7.75 10.68
C ARG A 145 3.62 6.31 11.14
N TYR A 146 3.51 6.05 12.44
CA TYR A 146 3.56 4.69 12.97
C TYR A 146 2.23 4.29 13.61
N GLY A 147 1.87 3.01 13.43
CA GLY A 147 0.70 2.40 14.05
C GLY A 147 -0.62 2.85 13.40
N LEU A 148 -0.70 2.87 12.08
CA LEU A 148 -1.96 3.05 11.35
C LEU A 148 -2.36 1.72 10.71
N VAL A 149 -3.67 1.45 10.65
CA VAL A 149 -4.23 0.28 9.96
C VAL A 149 -4.90 0.67 8.64
N PRO A 150 -4.91 -0.23 7.64
CA PRO A 150 -5.74 -0.11 6.45
C PRO A 150 -7.15 0.34 6.78
N THR A 151 -7.61 1.41 6.13
CA THR A 151 -8.91 2.02 6.43
C THR A 151 -9.76 2.14 5.17
N LEU A 152 -11.00 1.66 5.27
CA LEU A 152 -12.03 1.73 4.23
C LEU A 152 -13.12 2.70 4.67
N PHE A 153 -13.55 3.59 3.78
CA PHE A 153 -14.68 4.48 3.98
C PHE A 153 -15.86 4.03 3.13
N LEU A 154 -16.95 3.66 3.78
CA LEU A 154 -18.18 3.17 3.16
C LEU A 154 -19.30 4.20 3.28
N GLY A 155 -20.18 4.22 2.28
CA GLY A 155 -21.40 5.01 2.33
C GLY A 155 -22.43 4.41 3.29
N ARG A 156 -23.57 5.11 3.43
CA ARG A 156 -24.69 4.71 4.30
C ARG A 156 -25.27 3.33 4.00
N GLU A 157 -25.05 2.78 2.80
CA GLU A 157 -25.43 1.42 2.46
C GLU A 157 -24.79 0.34 3.36
N ALA A 158 -23.75 0.70 4.13
CA ALA A 158 -23.14 -0.16 5.13
C ALA A 158 -23.84 -0.13 6.50
N GLU A 159 -24.90 0.65 6.70
CA GLU A 159 -25.66 0.70 7.96
C GLU A 159 -26.17 -0.67 8.43
N PRO A 160 -26.72 -1.56 7.56
CA PRO A 160 -27.12 -2.90 7.98
C PRO A 160 -25.97 -3.77 8.50
N LEU A 161 -24.72 -3.49 8.10
CA LEU A 161 -23.54 -4.15 8.68
C LEU A 161 -23.27 -3.67 10.10
N ALA A 162 -23.44 -2.37 10.35
CA ALA A 162 -23.28 -1.78 11.68
C ALA A 162 -24.32 -2.34 12.65
N GLU A 163 -25.58 -2.38 12.24
CA GLU A 163 -26.67 -2.95 13.03
C GLU A 163 -26.41 -4.42 13.41
N LEU A 164 -26.00 -5.24 12.44
CA LEU A 164 -25.72 -6.65 12.70
C LEU A 164 -24.46 -6.86 13.53
N ALA A 165 -23.40 -6.07 13.31
CA ALA A 165 -22.18 -6.15 14.10
C ALA A 165 -22.36 -5.61 15.53
N ALA A 166 -23.39 -4.79 15.78
CA ALA A 166 -23.79 -4.34 17.11
C ALA A 166 -24.49 -5.45 17.93
N ASP A 167 -25.12 -6.42 17.26
CA ASP A 167 -25.73 -7.57 17.94
C ASP A 167 -24.62 -8.49 18.50
N SER A 168 -24.51 -8.54 19.83
CA SER A 168 -23.53 -9.36 20.54
C SER A 168 -23.58 -10.87 20.23
N GLN A 169 -24.69 -11.38 19.68
CA GLN A 169 -24.86 -12.78 19.29
C GLN A 169 -24.48 -13.04 17.83
N ALA A 170 -24.37 -12.00 17.00
CA ALA A 170 -24.00 -12.14 15.60
C ALA A 170 -22.48 -12.17 15.42
N VAL A 171 -22.01 -13.12 14.60
CA VAL A 171 -20.63 -13.17 14.13
C VAL A 171 -20.63 -12.75 12.67
N VAL A 172 -20.05 -11.58 12.40
CA VAL A 172 -19.89 -11.06 11.04
C VAL A 172 -18.43 -11.20 10.65
N GLU A 173 -18.14 -12.05 9.68
CA GLU A 173 -16.80 -12.24 9.12
C GLU A 173 -16.73 -11.49 7.79
N VAL A 174 -15.68 -10.70 7.61
CA VAL A 174 -15.50 -9.86 6.41
C VAL A 174 -14.13 -10.07 5.77
N GLU A 175 -14.06 -9.74 4.49
CA GLU A 175 -12.83 -9.63 3.71
C GLU A 175 -12.76 -8.25 3.06
N LEU A 176 -11.71 -7.49 3.35
CA LEU A 176 -11.43 -6.22 2.68
C LEU A 176 -10.51 -6.47 1.49
N ARG A 177 -10.85 -5.91 0.33
CA ARG A 177 -10.17 -6.13 -0.96
C ARG A 177 -9.65 -4.84 -1.58
N TRP A 178 -8.33 -4.84 -1.74
CA TRP A 178 -7.42 -3.95 -2.46
C TRP A 178 -7.28 -4.23 -3.96
N ASP A 179 -8.34 -4.63 -4.68
CA ASP A 179 -8.20 -5.23 -6.03
C ASP A 179 -8.07 -4.16 -7.15
N LEU A 180 -7.02 -3.33 -7.07
CA LEU A 180 -6.64 -2.39 -8.13
C LEU A 180 -5.59 -3.01 -9.03
N LEU A 181 -6.01 -3.97 -9.84
CA LEU A 181 -5.18 -4.55 -10.87
C LEU A 181 -5.33 -3.77 -12.18
N GLY A 182 -4.20 -3.48 -12.83
CA GLY A 182 -4.16 -2.87 -14.14
C GLY A 182 -3.15 -3.58 -15.04
N ALA A 183 -3.25 -3.33 -16.35
CA ALA A 183 -2.21 -3.74 -17.30
C ALA A 183 -0.88 -3.02 -17.04
N GLU A 184 -0.94 -1.82 -16.47
CA GLU A 184 0.19 -0.98 -16.10
C GLU A 184 0.11 -0.57 -14.63
N VAL A 185 1.26 -0.31 -14.01
CA VAL A 185 1.38 0.24 -12.67
C VAL A 185 2.12 1.57 -12.74
N LYS A 186 1.51 2.62 -12.17
CA LYS A 186 2.11 3.94 -12.02
C LYS A 186 2.95 3.97 -10.75
N LEU A 187 4.21 4.41 -10.87
CA LEU A 187 5.13 4.62 -9.77
C LEU A 187 5.62 6.06 -9.80
N ASP A 188 5.19 6.86 -8.83
CA ASP A 188 5.68 8.23 -8.66
C ASP A 188 6.65 8.26 -7.47
N LEU A 189 7.80 8.89 -7.66
CA LEU A 189 8.88 8.94 -6.66
C LEU A 189 9.31 10.39 -6.43
N TRP A 190 9.09 10.93 -5.23
CA TRP A 190 9.67 12.22 -4.83
C TRP A 190 11.00 12.00 -4.12
N LEU A 191 12.03 12.72 -4.58
CA LEU A 191 13.38 12.66 -4.02
C LEU A 191 14.13 13.98 -4.25
N SER A 192 15.31 14.10 -3.64
CA SER A 192 16.30 15.08 -4.12
C SER A 192 17.04 14.51 -5.32
N ALA A 193 17.43 15.38 -6.28
CA ALA A 193 18.15 14.98 -7.49
C ALA A 193 19.48 14.27 -7.19
N TYR A 194 20.03 14.53 -6.01
CA TYR A 194 21.07 13.71 -5.41
C TYR A 194 20.68 13.37 -3.98
N HIS A 195 20.48 12.09 -3.69
CA HIS A 195 20.16 11.62 -2.35
C HIS A 195 20.90 10.30 -2.06
N PRO A 196 21.99 10.33 -1.27
CA PRO A 196 22.79 9.12 -1.01
C PRO A 196 21.96 7.94 -0.48
N ALA A 197 21.02 8.19 0.45
CA ALA A 197 20.17 7.13 0.98
C ALA A 197 19.14 6.59 -0.05
N ALA A 198 18.82 7.35 -1.11
CA ALA A 198 17.95 6.90 -2.18
C ALA A 198 18.73 6.11 -3.25
N ALA A 199 20.03 6.36 -3.40
CA ALA A 199 20.87 5.70 -4.40
C ALA A 199 20.83 4.18 -4.27
N ASP A 200 20.90 3.64 -3.04
CA ASP A 200 20.80 2.20 -2.80
C ASP A 200 19.44 1.62 -3.20
N LEU A 201 18.36 2.34 -2.87
CA LEU A 201 16.99 1.95 -3.23
C LEU A 201 16.82 1.97 -4.75
N LEU A 202 17.23 3.05 -5.42
CA LEU A 202 17.13 3.23 -6.87
C LEU A 202 17.93 2.15 -7.62
N ARG A 203 19.17 1.90 -7.21
CA ARG A 203 20.03 0.86 -7.82
C ARG A 203 19.39 -0.53 -7.73
N GLN A 204 18.80 -0.86 -6.58
CA GLN A 204 18.15 -2.15 -6.39
C GLN A 204 16.77 -2.24 -7.08
N LEU A 205 16.09 -1.12 -7.30
CA LEU A 205 14.83 -1.07 -8.06
C LEU A 205 15.03 -1.10 -9.57
N ALA A 206 16.14 -0.55 -10.08
CA ALA A 206 16.39 -0.40 -11.51
C ALA A 206 16.25 -1.72 -12.31
N PRO A 207 16.76 -2.88 -11.86
CA PRO A 207 16.56 -4.15 -12.59
C PRO A 207 15.08 -4.52 -12.75
N VAL A 208 14.27 -4.34 -11.70
CA VAL A 208 12.83 -4.64 -11.73
C VAL A 208 12.12 -3.63 -12.63
N ALA A 209 12.43 -2.34 -12.50
CA ALA A 209 11.83 -1.29 -13.32
C ALA A 209 12.07 -1.49 -14.82
N ARG A 210 13.33 -1.77 -15.21
CA ARG A 210 13.70 -2.08 -16.61
C ARG A 210 12.97 -3.32 -17.12
N ALA A 211 12.91 -4.38 -16.30
CA ALA A 211 12.28 -5.63 -16.70
C ALA A 211 10.75 -5.54 -16.81
N LEU A 212 10.11 -4.62 -16.06
CA LEU A 212 8.69 -4.29 -16.22
C LEU A 212 8.43 -3.51 -17.53
N GLY A 213 9.36 -2.65 -17.94
CA GLY A 213 9.27 -1.88 -19.17
C GLY A 213 7.93 -1.13 -19.28
N LYS A 214 7.15 -1.42 -20.32
CA LYS A 214 5.84 -0.79 -20.56
C LYS A 214 4.81 -1.05 -19.44
N ALA A 215 4.97 -2.11 -18.66
CA ALA A 215 4.06 -2.38 -17.55
C ALA A 215 4.27 -1.40 -16.38
N LEU A 216 5.39 -0.65 -16.33
CA LEU A 216 5.65 0.37 -15.33
C LEU A 216 5.56 1.75 -15.97
N VAL A 217 4.69 2.61 -15.46
CA VAL A 217 4.67 4.04 -15.79
C VAL A 217 5.35 4.78 -14.65
N PHE A 218 6.62 5.16 -14.85
CA PHE A 218 7.43 5.81 -13.82
C PHE A 218 7.46 7.33 -13.99
N HIS A 219 7.29 8.09 -12.91
CA HIS A 219 7.53 9.54 -12.88
C HIS A 219 8.44 9.91 -11.69
N PRO A 220 9.65 10.44 -11.95
CA PRO A 220 10.43 11.08 -10.91
C PRO A 220 9.85 12.46 -10.63
N HIS A 221 9.83 12.84 -9.36
CA HIS A 221 9.51 14.17 -8.89
C HIS A 221 10.63 14.68 -7.98
N TYR A 222 10.93 15.97 -8.06
CA TYR A 222 11.96 16.56 -7.19
C TYR A 222 11.35 17.50 -6.16
N HIS A 223 12.01 17.57 -5.00
CA HIS A 223 11.56 18.44 -3.93
C HIS A 223 11.77 19.91 -4.30
N VAL A 224 10.69 20.62 -4.61
CA VAL A 224 10.70 22.06 -4.93
C VAL A 224 9.79 22.82 -3.98
N ARG A 225 10.34 23.84 -3.31
CA ARG A 225 9.62 24.72 -2.39
C ARG A 225 9.76 26.20 -2.76
N ALA A 226 8.72 26.95 -2.43
CA ALA A 226 8.77 28.40 -2.41
C ALA A 226 9.14 28.86 -0.99
N LEU A 227 10.01 29.85 -0.89
CA LEU A 227 10.35 30.47 0.38
C LEU A 227 9.33 31.54 0.77
N PRO A 228 9.10 31.77 2.08
CA PRO A 228 8.23 32.84 2.54
C PRO A 228 8.80 34.22 2.18
N ALA A 229 7.92 35.21 2.12
CA ALA A 229 8.33 36.60 1.96
C ALA A 229 9.28 37.01 3.12
N GLY A 230 10.38 37.70 2.78
CA GLY A 230 11.39 38.11 3.75
C GLY A 230 12.46 37.06 4.06
N ALA A 231 12.50 35.94 3.33
CA ALA A 231 13.64 35.02 3.40
C ALA A 231 14.97 35.75 3.15
N SER A 232 16.03 35.36 3.86
CA SER A 232 17.30 36.06 3.77
C SER A 232 17.89 35.93 2.36
N HIS A 233 18.57 36.99 1.91
CA HIS A 233 19.26 36.99 0.62
C HIS A 233 20.31 35.87 0.52
N SER A 234 20.92 35.50 1.65
CA SER A 234 21.88 34.39 1.70
C SER A 234 21.23 33.04 1.41
N VAL A 235 20.04 32.76 1.95
CA VAL A 235 19.31 31.52 1.68
C VAL A 235 18.85 31.50 0.23
N ILE A 236 18.30 32.61 -0.27
CA ILE A 236 17.86 32.70 -1.67
C ILE A 236 19.04 32.45 -2.63
N ALA A 237 20.20 33.05 -2.38
CA ALA A 237 21.37 32.89 -3.22
C ALA A 237 21.99 31.48 -3.19
N GLN A 238 21.77 30.72 -2.11
CA GLN A 238 22.33 29.37 -1.95
C GLN A 238 21.36 28.29 -2.45
N ASP A 239 20.10 28.37 -2.05
CA ASP A 239 19.16 27.26 -2.17
C ASP A 239 18.18 27.40 -3.35
N CYS A 240 18.10 28.58 -3.97
CA CYS A 240 17.14 28.86 -5.02
C CYS A 240 17.78 28.95 -6.40
N LEU A 241 17.12 28.34 -7.38
CA LEU A 241 17.55 28.38 -8.78
C LEU A 241 17.51 29.83 -9.28
N HIS A 242 18.64 30.34 -9.76
CA HIS A 242 18.78 31.72 -10.27
C HIS A 242 18.25 32.82 -9.32
N SER A 243 18.34 32.60 -8.00
CA SER A 243 17.79 33.50 -6.98
C SER A 243 16.27 33.72 -7.08
N LEU A 244 15.55 32.77 -7.67
CA LEU A 244 14.09 32.79 -7.77
C LEU A 244 13.48 32.15 -6.51
N PRO A 245 12.89 32.92 -5.58
CA PRO A 245 12.42 32.40 -4.29
C PRO A 245 11.28 31.39 -4.40
N GLN A 246 10.65 31.26 -5.58
CA GLN A 246 9.64 30.25 -5.86
C GLN A 246 10.21 28.86 -6.18
N PHE A 247 11.50 28.77 -6.55
CA PHE A 247 12.19 27.53 -6.92
C PHE A 247 13.40 27.30 -6.04
N CYS A 248 13.17 26.72 -4.87
CA CYS A 248 14.23 26.43 -3.91
C CYS A 248 14.14 24.99 -3.43
N THR A 249 15.26 24.44 -2.97
CA THR A 249 15.28 23.16 -2.27
C THR A 249 16.39 23.15 -1.23
N GLU A 250 16.32 22.25 -0.26
CA GLU A 250 17.38 22.16 0.76
C GLU A 250 18.62 21.50 0.16
N GLY A 251 19.78 22.09 0.41
CA GLY A 251 21.05 21.44 0.13
C GLY A 251 21.19 20.10 0.85
N THR A 252 21.84 19.14 0.22
CA THR A 252 22.13 17.82 0.81
C THR A 252 23.45 17.29 0.30
N ALA A 253 24.12 16.46 1.11
CA ALA A 253 25.40 15.83 0.78
C ALA A 253 26.46 16.81 0.24
N GLY A 254 26.55 18.01 0.82
CA GLY A 254 27.52 19.04 0.41
C GLY A 254 27.12 19.87 -0.82
N LEU A 255 26.02 19.52 -1.49
CA LEU A 255 25.46 20.30 -2.60
C LEU A 255 24.49 21.37 -2.09
N ARG A 256 24.49 22.53 -2.75
CA ARG A 256 23.52 23.61 -2.52
C ARG A 256 22.20 23.32 -3.25
N GLY A 257 21.10 23.88 -2.75
CA GLY A 257 19.77 23.69 -3.34
C GLY A 257 19.71 24.05 -4.82
N ALA A 258 20.31 25.18 -5.23
CA ALA A 258 20.30 25.60 -6.63
C ALA A 258 20.90 24.55 -7.59
N ALA A 259 22.03 23.92 -7.19
CA ALA A 259 22.68 22.89 -7.99
C ALA A 259 21.84 21.60 -8.07
N LEU A 260 21.12 21.27 -6.99
CA LEU A 260 20.19 20.14 -6.99
C LEU A 260 19.01 20.38 -7.94
N LEU A 261 18.51 21.61 -8.04
CA LEU A 261 17.45 21.96 -8.98
C LEU A 261 17.93 21.93 -10.44
N GLU A 262 19.17 22.36 -10.70
CA GLU A 262 19.77 22.20 -12.04
C GLU A 262 19.89 20.72 -12.44
N GLU A 263 20.27 19.86 -11.51
CA GLU A 263 20.32 18.41 -11.74
C GLU A 263 18.92 17.80 -11.87
N ALA A 264 17.93 18.27 -11.11
CA ALA A 264 16.53 17.85 -11.23
C ALA A 264 15.99 18.11 -12.64
N MET A 265 16.21 19.32 -13.19
CA MET A 265 15.83 19.66 -14.56
C MET A 265 16.48 18.71 -15.59
N ARG A 266 17.76 18.39 -15.40
CA ARG A 266 18.49 17.44 -16.27
C ARG A 266 17.89 16.05 -16.21
N GLN A 267 17.63 15.53 -15.02
CA GLN A 267 17.03 14.20 -14.85
C GLN A 267 15.61 14.14 -15.43
N HIS A 268 14.79 15.17 -15.26
CA HIS A 268 13.49 15.28 -15.96
C HIS A 268 13.65 15.21 -17.48
N CYS A 269 14.66 15.88 -18.04
CA CYS A 269 14.94 15.81 -19.47
C CYS A 269 15.44 14.44 -19.93
N VAL A 270 16.27 13.75 -19.15
CA VAL A 270 16.69 12.37 -19.44
C VAL A 270 15.50 11.42 -19.43
N HIS A 271 14.56 11.61 -18.49
CA HIS A 271 13.30 10.87 -18.42
C HIS A 271 12.44 11.16 -19.64
N ALA A 272 12.16 12.43 -19.93
CA ALA A 272 11.29 12.88 -21.02
C ALA A 272 11.79 12.45 -22.41
N LEU A 273 13.10 12.52 -22.65
CA LEU A 273 13.72 12.11 -23.91
C LEU A 273 13.88 10.59 -24.03
N GLY A 274 13.82 9.87 -22.91
CA GLY A 274 13.86 8.41 -22.86
C GLY A 274 12.61 7.71 -23.41
N HIS A 275 11.55 8.47 -23.73
CA HIS A 275 10.33 7.93 -24.32
C HIS A 275 10.48 7.71 -25.83
N GLY A 276 11.23 6.66 -26.22
CA GLY A 276 11.53 6.36 -27.63
C GLY A 276 11.69 4.87 -27.97
N ALA A 277 10.67 4.33 -28.66
CA ALA A 277 10.59 3.12 -29.51
C ALA A 277 10.99 1.71 -28.97
N VAL A 278 11.92 1.52 -28.03
CA VAL A 278 12.24 0.18 -27.49
C VAL A 278 12.52 0.30 -25.99
N GLY A 279 11.57 -0.15 -25.18
CA GLY A 279 11.61 -0.06 -23.71
C GLY A 279 10.77 1.10 -23.20
N GLY A 280 9.50 0.82 -22.89
CA GLY A 280 8.64 1.77 -22.20
C GLY A 280 9.22 2.16 -20.84
N ALA A 281 9.00 3.42 -20.47
CA ALA A 281 9.34 4.07 -19.21
C ALA A 281 10.83 4.03 -18.82
N SER A 282 11.52 5.11 -19.20
CA SER A 282 12.59 5.67 -18.37
C SER A 282 13.85 4.80 -18.22
N ALA A 283 14.12 3.84 -19.11
CA ALA A 283 15.35 3.04 -19.06
C ALA A 283 16.61 3.93 -19.04
N SER A 284 16.64 4.97 -19.88
CA SER A 284 17.67 6.00 -19.89
C SER A 284 17.83 6.70 -18.54
N TRP A 285 16.72 6.99 -17.87
CA TRP A 285 16.73 7.63 -16.55
C TRP A 285 17.29 6.68 -15.50
N TRP A 286 16.86 5.41 -15.47
CA TRP A 286 17.37 4.41 -14.53
C TRP A 286 18.88 4.19 -14.71
N ASP A 287 19.36 4.10 -15.96
CA ASP A 287 20.78 3.99 -16.28
C ASP A 287 21.56 5.22 -15.85
N TYR A 288 20.99 6.40 -16.10
CA TYR A 288 21.59 7.68 -15.73
C TYR A 288 21.72 7.83 -14.22
N VAL A 289 20.64 7.64 -13.44
CA VAL A 289 20.70 7.85 -11.98
C VAL A 289 21.54 6.79 -11.27
N GLU A 290 21.57 5.55 -11.79
CA GLU A 290 22.44 4.49 -11.26
C GLU A 290 23.92 4.86 -11.44
N ARG A 291 24.30 5.31 -12.63
CA ARG A 291 25.67 5.76 -12.92
C ARG A 291 26.00 7.07 -12.22
N LEU A 292 25.07 8.01 -12.14
CA LEU A 292 25.29 9.28 -11.45
C LEU A 292 25.67 9.05 -9.98
N ALA A 293 25.01 8.13 -9.30
CA ALA A 293 25.37 7.78 -7.93
C ALA A 293 26.72 7.06 -7.78
N GLN A 294 27.19 6.37 -8.83
CA GLN A 294 28.47 5.65 -8.83
C GLN A 294 29.65 6.56 -9.22
N ASP A 295 29.47 7.31 -10.31
CA ASP A 295 30.50 8.10 -10.97
C ASP A 295 30.64 9.50 -10.36
N CYS A 296 29.61 9.98 -9.65
CA CYS A 296 29.58 11.30 -9.00
C CYS A 296 29.36 11.21 -7.46
N PRO A 297 30.26 10.56 -6.68
CA PRO A 297 30.07 10.30 -5.26
C PRO A 297 30.09 11.56 -4.37
N GLU A 298 30.75 12.63 -4.82
CA GLU A 298 30.77 13.93 -4.13
C GLU A 298 29.57 14.82 -4.51
N GLY A 299 28.61 14.26 -5.25
CA GLY A 299 27.44 14.96 -5.78
C GLY A 299 27.55 15.31 -7.26
N SER A 300 26.41 15.58 -7.89
CA SER A 300 26.33 15.95 -9.30
C SER A 300 26.77 17.40 -9.52
N THR A 301 28.06 17.62 -9.83
CA THR A 301 28.44 18.83 -10.57
C THR A 301 27.93 18.72 -12.01
N VAL A 302 27.72 19.86 -12.68
CA VAL A 302 27.35 19.88 -14.11
C VAL A 302 28.37 19.14 -14.97
N ALA A 303 29.66 19.23 -14.63
CA ALA A 303 30.70 18.51 -15.35
C ALA A 303 30.57 16.98 -15.18
N CYS A 304 30.31 16.52 -13.96
CA CYS A 304 30.17 15.10 -13.68
C CYS A 304 28.93 14.50 -14.34
N SER A 305 27.76 15.14 -14.19
CA SER A 305 26.52 14.71 -14.85
C SER A 305 26.66 14.63 -16.37
N ARG A 306 27.34 15.60 -17.01
CA ARG A 306 27.62 15.53 -18.46
C ARG A 306 28.49 14.34 -18.84
N GLY A 307 29.49 14.00 -18.04
CA GLY A 307 30.29 12.79 -18.23
C GLY A 307 29.46 11.50 -18.15
N VAL A 308 28.51 11.46 -17.22
CA VAL A 308 27.56 10.35 -17.07
C VAL A 308 26.62 10.27 -18.28
N LEU A 309 26.05 11.39 -18.74
CA LEU A 309 25.23 11.44 -19.96
C LEU A 309 25.97 10.84 -21.17
N ALA A 310 27.24 11.22 -21.36
CA ALA A 310 28.09 10.67 -22.43
C ALA A 310 28.27 9.16 -22.30
N THR A 311 28.55 8.69 -21.08
CA THR A 311 28.75 7.26 -20.77
C THR A 311 27.48 6.44 -20.97
N CYS A 312 26.32 7.02 -20.69
CA CYS A 312 25.00 6.44 -20.98
C CYS A 312 24.63 6.46 -22.48
N GLY A 313 25.44 7.09 -23.34
CA GLY A 313 25.12 7.25 -24.76
C GLY A 313 23.94 8.19 -25.02
N LEU A 314 23.65 9.11 -24.10
CA LEU A 314 22.55 10.08 -24.24
C LEU A 314 23.00 11.30 -25.04
N ASP A 315 22.11 11.83 -25.89
CA ASP A 315 22.38 13.05 -26.65
C ASP A 315 22.40 14.26 -25.70
N ILE A 316 23.61 14.67 -25.34
CA ILE A 316 23.85 15.79 -24.42
C ILE A 316 23.25 17.08 -24.95
N ILE A 317 23.30 17.31 -26.28
CA ILE A 317 22.75 18.53 -26.88
C ILE A 317 21.23 18.53 -26.80
N ALA A 318 20.59 17.38 -27.03
CA ALA A 318 19.14 17.26 -26.85
C ALA A 318 18.72 17.47 -25.39
N VAL A 319 19.47 16.92 -24.44
CA VAL A 319 19.23 17.10 -23.00
C VAL A 319 19.40 18.57 -22.61
N ASP A 320 20.49 19.22 -23.00
CA ASP A 320 20.76 20.63 -22.69
C ASP A 320 19.66 21.54 -23.25
N ARG A 321 19.24 21.30 -24.50
CA ARG A 321 18.12 22.02 -25.12
C ARG A 321 16.83 21.83 -24.32
N CYS A 322 16.52 20.59 -23.92
CA CYS A 322 15.35 20.31 -23.10
C CYS A 322 15.41 21.07 -21.76
N VAL A 323 16.57 21.11 -21.10
CA VAL A 323 16.74 21.84 -19.84
C VAL A 323 16.47 23.33 -20.05
N ALA A 324 16.99 23.92 -21.12
CA ALA A 324 16.78 25.32 -21.45
C ALA A 324 15.32 25.65 -21.80
N GLU A 325 14.62 24.77 -22.53
CA GLU A 325 13.26 25.03 -23.02
C GLU A 325 12.16 24.65 -22.01
N ARG A 326 12.37 23.60 -21.21
CA ARG A 326 11.33 22.97 -20.38
C ARG A 326 11.70 22.83 -18.90
N GLY A 327 12.96 23.08 -18.54
CA GLY A 327 13.45 22.83 -17.18
C GLY A 327 12.62 23.52 -16.10
N LEU A 328 12.32 24.81 -16.27
CA LEU A 328 11.49 25.55 -15.31
C LEU A 328 10.06 25.00 -15.21
N THR A 329 9.44 24.60 -16.32
CA THR A 329 8.11 23.98 -16.32
C THR A 329 8.10 22.69 -15.51
N PHE A 330 9.13 21.86 -15.62
CA PHE A 330 9.22 20.65 -14.79
C PHE A 330 9.33 20.98 -13.29
N LEU A 331 10.07 22.02 -12.91
CA LEU A 331 10.15 22.45 -11.52
C LEU A 331 8.85 23.08 -11.01
N GLU A 332 8.09 23.76 -11.89
CA GLU A 332 6.73 24.21 -11.58
C GLU A 332 5.80 23.04 -11.33
N ASP A 333 5.81 22.03 -12.21
CA ASP A 333 5.03 20.82 -12.06
C ASP A 333 5.36 20.12 -10.73
N ASP A 334 6.64 19.94 -10.41
CA ASP A 334 7.10 19.36 -9.14
C ASP A 334 6.65 20.16 -7.91
N ARG A 335 6.67 21.49 -8.03
CA ARG A 335 6.23 22.41 -6.97
C ARG A 335 4.73 22.32 -6.71
N GLU A 336 3.93 22.11 -7.75
CA GLU A 336 2.48 21.95 -7.66
C GLU A 336 2.10 20.51 -7.27
N SER A 337 2.87 19.51 -7.71
CA SER A 337 2.68 18.10 -7.36
C SER A 337 3.33 17.72 -6.03
N ARG A 338 3.45 18.65 -5.08
CA ARG A 338 4.10 18.39 -3.78
C ARG A 338 3.46 17.19 -3.08
N ALA A 339 4.30 16.23 -2.73
CA ALA A 339 3.91 15.15 -1.84
C ALA A 339 3.84 15.63 -0.38
N TRP A 340 3.37 14.75 0.49
CA TRP A 340 3.33 14.99 1.92
C TRP A 340 4.75 14.94 2.52
N TRP A 341 5.05 15.85 3.45
CA TRP A 341 6.28 15.88 4.26
C TRP A 341 7.59 16.28 3.52
N SER A 342 8.65 16.47 4.32
CA SER A 342 9.94 17.15 4.08
C SER A 342 10.75 16.74 2.85
N SER A 343 11.52 17.72 2.33
CA SER A 343 12.52 17.62 1.27
C SER A 343 13.65 16.62 1.50
N ALA A 344 13.82 16.13 2.74
CA ALA A 344 14.91 15.25 3.13
C ALA A 344 14.58 13.75 3.00
N GLU A 345 13.42 13.39 2.44
CA GLU A 345 12.98 12.00 2.40
C GLU A 345 12.55 11.54 1.01
N VAL A 346 12.66 10.23 0.78
CA VAL A 346 12.10 9.57 -0.40
C VAL A 346 10.63 9.26 -0.15
N ILE A 347 9.77 9.68 -1.08
CA ILE A 347 8.33 9.44 -1.01
C ILE A 347 7.90 8.66 -2.24
N ILE A 348 7.02 7.67 -2.05
CA ILE A 348 6.54 6.80 -3.13
C ILE A 348 5.02 6.86 -3.18
N ARG A 349 4.47 6.97 -4.40
CA ARG A 349 3.08 6.60 -4.71
C ARG A 349 3.06 5.47 -5.71
N ILE A 350 2.10 4.56 -5.54
CA ILE A 350 1.84 3.46 -6.45
C ILE A 350 0.36 3.54 -6.84
N ASN A 351 0.07 3.70 -8.14
CA ASN A 351 -1.27 3.99 -8.67
C ASN A 351 -1.97 5.08 -7.85
N ASP A 352 -1.30 6.23 -7.70
CA ASP A 352 -1.77 7.41 -6.94
C ASP A 352 -1.99 7.19 -5.44
N GLY A 353 -1.83 5.98 -4.91
CA GLY A 353 -1.90 5.69 -3.47
C GLY A 353 -0.55 5.89 -2.78
N ARG A 354 -0.55 6.48 -1.58
CA ARG A 354 0.64 6.61 -0.73
C ARG A 354 1.20 5.24 -0.35
N TYR A 355 2.48 5.02 -0.63
CA TYR A 355 3.21 3.90 -0.09
C TYR A 355 3.63 4.18 1.36
N SER A 356 3.26 3.29 2.28
CA SER A 356 3.60 3.39 3.71
C SER A 356 4.46 2.23 4.21
N GLY A 357 4.92 1.35 3.30
CA GLY A 357 5.76 0.21 3.65
C GLY A 357 7.24 0.59 3.81
N PRO A 358 8.10 -0.37 4.18
CA PRO A 358 9.54 -0.15 4.27
C PRO A 358 10.10 0.32 2.91
N LEU A 359 10.95 1.34 2.93
CA LEU A 359 11.63 1.87 1.73
C LEU A 359 12.81 0.96 1.34
N THR A 360 12.51 -0.31 1.05
CA THR A 360 13.45 -1.29 0.52
C THR A 360 13.02 -1.74 -0.86
N ALA A 361 13.97 -2.05 -1.74
CA ALA A 361 13.64 -2.45 -3.11
C ALA A 361 12.75 -3.69 -3.16
N ILE A 362 12.93 -4.64 -2.24
CA ILE A 362 12.06 -5.83 -2.12
C ILE A 362 10.61 -5.43 -1.81
N SER A 363 10.42 -4.55 -0.83
CA SER A 363 9.07 -4.18 -0.37
C SER A 363 8.35 -3.31 -1.40
N VAL A 364 9.07 -2.41 -2.07
CA VAL A 364 8.53 -1.57 -3.14
C VAL A 364 8.25 -2.41 -4.39
N SER A 365 9.18 -3.25 -4.83
CA SER A 365 8.99 -4.13 -6.00
C SER A 365 7.80 -5.07 -5.79
N ARG A 366 7.65 -5.65 -4.59
CA ARG A 366 6.48 -6.45 -4.25
C ARG A 366 5.18 -5.64 -4.36
N ALA A 367 5.19 -4.41 -3.87
CA ALA A 367 4.02 -3.54 -3.93
C ALA A 367 3.65 -3.15 -5.37
N VAL A 368 4.64 -2.91 -6.23
CA VAL A 368 4.48 -2.62 -7.66
C VAL A 368 3.97 -3.86 -8.40
N CYS A 369 4.64 -4.99 -8.26
CA CYS A 369 4.31 -6.24 -8.95
C CYS A 369 2.91 -6.77 -8.65
N ARG A 370 2.40 -6.54 -7.44
CA ARG A 370 1.05 -6.97 -7.05
C ARG A 370 -0.08 -6.12 -7.64
N ARG A 371 0.24 -5.02 -8.34
CA ARG A 371 -0.72 -4.19 -9.08
C ARG A 371 -0.97 -4.66 -10.50
N LEU A 372 -0.12 -5.54 -11.00
CA LEU A 372 -0.20 -5.98 -12.38
C LEU A 372 -1.17 -7.15 -12.48
N GLU A 373 -2.13 -7.01 -13.38
CA GLU A 373 -3.08 -8.09 -13.70
C GLU A 373 -2.35 -9.32 -14.23
N VAL A 374 -1.42 -9.10 -15.17
CA VAL A 374 -0.51 -10.13 -15.67
C VAL A 374 0.80 -10.03 -14.90
N PHE A 375 1.13 -11.08 -14.15
CA PHE A 375 2.32 -11.11 -13.31
C PHE A 375 3.58 -11.44 -14.13
N PRO A 376 4.47 -10.46 -14.42
CA PRO A 376 5.61 -10.69 -15.31
C PRO A 376 6.68 -11.57 -14.67
N GLU A 377 7.57 -12.18 -15.47
CA GLU A 377 8.69 -12.97 -14.95
C GLU A 377 9.59 -12.17 -14.00
N ALA A 378 9.81 -10.88 -14.31
CA ALA A 378 10.50 -9.93 -13.45
C ALA A 378 9.95 -9.87 -12.02
N CYS A 379 8.65 -10.18 -11.87
CA CYS A 379 7.96 -10.18 -10.59
C CYS A 379 7.99 -11.54 -9.87
N ALA A 380 8.48 -12.62 -10.50
CA ALA A 380 8.41 -14.00 -9.98
C ALA A 380 8.89 -14.12 -8.52
N ALA A 381 9.99 -13.45 -8.17
CA ALA A 381 10.54 -13.42 -6.82
C ALA A 381 9.61 -12.79 -5.76
N PHE A 382 8.61 -12.02 -6.19
CA PHE A 382 7.69 -11.27 -5.33
C PHE A 382 6.27 -11.85 -5.26
N LYS A 383 5.99 -12.99 -5.93
CA LYS A 383 4.65 -13.60 -6.07
C LYS A 383 4.00 -14.08 -4.77
N ALA A 384 4.59 -13.76 -3.62
CA ALA A 384 4.36 -14.39 -2.34
C ALA A 384 4.69 -15.89 -2.40
N VAL A 385 5.74 -16.26 -1.69
CA VAL A 385 5.59 -17.40 -0.78
C VAL A 385 4.42 -16.98 0.11
N VAL A 386 3.24 -17.58 -0.08
CA VAL A 386 2.25 -17.66 1.00
C VAL A 386 3.09 -18.04 2.20
N GLU A 387 3.15 -17.21 3.25
CA GLU A 387 3.74 -17.65 4.51
C GLU A 387 3.05 -18.96 4.83
N ALA A 388 3.72 -20.08 4.53
CA ALA A 388 3.34 -21.36 5.04
C ALA A 388 3.28 -21.08 6.54
N PRO A 389 2.12 -21.28 7.21
CA PRO A 389 2.00 -20.98 8.63
C PRO A 389 3.24 -21.56 9.26
N ALA A 390 4.01 -20.70 9.94
CA ALA A 390 5.33 -21.02 10.47
C ALA A 390 5.26 -22.47 10.93
N ARG A 391 6.01 -23.38 10.27
CA ARG A 391 5.97 -24.80 10.62
C ARG A 391 6.18 -24.80 12.13
N LEU A 392 5.14 -25.12 12.89
CA LEU A 392 5.30 -25.36 14.31
C LEU A 392 6.29 -26.50 14.33
N GLU A 393 7.54 -26.20 14.67
CA GLU A 393 8.50 -27.21 15.02
C GLU A 393 7.95 -27.80 16.31
N VAL A 394 7.07 -28.79 16.16
CA VAL A 394 6.55 -29.56 17.27
C VAL A 394 7.79 -30.20 17.89
N PRO A 395 8.18 -29.81 19.11
CA PRO A 395 9.39 -30.34 19.71
C PRO A 395 9.28 -31.86 19.75
N ARG A 396 10.37 -32.58 19.42
CA ARG A 396 10.35 -34.06 19.37
C ARG A 396 9.77 -34.71 20.63
N TRP A 397 9.88 -34.06 21.79
CA TRP A 397 9.30 -34.54 23.04
C TRP A 397 7.75 -34.56 23.02
N VAL A 398 7.09 -33.65 22.31
CA VAL A 398 5.62 -33.64 22.18
C VAL A 398 5.15 -34.85 21.37
N LEU A 399 5.87 -35.21 20.30
CA LEU A 399 5.60 -36.42 19.52
C LEU A 399 5.85 -37.68 20.36
N ILE A 400 6.94 -37.70 21.15
CA ILE A 400 7.24 -38.81 22.07
C ILE A 400 6.13 -38.96 23.13
N CYS A 401 5.69 -37.85 23.74
CA CYS A 401 4.61 -37.86 24.73
C CYS A 401 3.28 -38.36 24.12
N TRP A 402 2.98 -37.97 22.88
CA TRP A 402 1.77 -38.42 22.19
C TRP A 402 1.83 -39.91 21.81
N CYS A 403 2.99 -40.42 21.40
CA CYS A 403 3.20 -41.86 21.20
C CYS A 403 3.12 -42.65 22.51
N ILE A 404 3.66 -42.14 23.62
CA ILE A 404 3.59 -42.80 24.92
C ILE A 404 2.15 -42.83 25.43
N SER A 405 1.39 -41.74 25.31
CA SER A 405 0.00 -41.68 25.78
C SER A 405 -0.91 -42.61 24.99
N THR A 406 -0.73 -42.69 23.66
CA THR A 406 -1.48 -43.63 22.81
C THR A 406 -1.11 -45.08 23.09
N PHE A 407 0.16 -45.39 23.36
CA PHE A 407 0.60 -46.73 23.76
C PHE A 407 0.03 -47.13 25.14
N LEU A 408 0.08 -46.23 26.12
CA LEU A 408 -0.48 -46.46 27.45
C LEU A 408 -2.00 -46.66 27.39
N ALA A 409 -2.73 -45.84 26.65
CA ALA A 409 -4.17 -45.99 26.46
C ALA A 409 -4.54 -47.33 25.80
N SER A 410 -3.75 -47.76 24.80
CA SER A 410 -3.95 -49.05 24.12
C SER A 410 -3.67 -50.23 25.05
N SER A 411 -2.62 -50.15 25.87
CA SER A 411 -2.29 -51.19 26.85
C SER A 411 -3.33 -51.29 27.98
N ALA A 412 -3.89 -50.17 28.42
CA ALA A 412 -4.98 -50.14 29.40
C ALA A 412 -6.27 -50.77 28.84
N ALA A 413 -6.60 -50.52 27.57
CA ALA A 413 -7.74 -51.14 26.90
C ALA A 413 -7.58 -52.68 26.79
N LEU A 414 -6.38 -53.15 26.45
CA LEU A 414 -6.04 -54.58 26.41
C LEU A 414 -6.09 -55.25 27.79
N TRP A 415 -5.65 -54.56 28.85
CA TRP A 415 -5.78 -55.05 30.23
C TRP A 415 -7.24 -55.09 30.69
N CYS A 416 -8.05 -54.09 30.38
CA CYS A 416 -9.49 -54.11 30.68
C CYS A 416 -10.22 -55.24 29.96
N ALA A 417 -9.92 -55.49 28.68
CA ALA A 417 -10.50 -56.60 27.93
C ALA A 417 -10.12 -57.98 28.53
N SER A 418 -8.88 -58.12 28.99
CA SER A 418 -8.37 -59.34 29.62
C SER A 418 -9.01 -59.61 31.00
N CYS A 419 -9.26 -58.56 31.79
CA CYS A 419 -9.94 -58.66 33.09
C CYS A 419 -11.44 -58.96 32.96
N LEU A 420 -12.12 -58.42 31.93
CA LEU A 420 -13.51 -58.74 31.63
C LEU A 420 -13.68 -60.19 31.15
N GLY A 421 -12.72 -60.71 30.37
CA GLY A 421 -12.69 -62.12 29.95
C GLY A 421 -12.50 -63.09 31.12
N ALA A 422 -11.62 -62.77 32.08
CA ALA A 422 -11.34 -63.62 33.23
C ALA A 422 -12.50 -63.69 34.26
N ARG A 423 -13.32 -62.63 34.39
CA ARG A 423 -14.53 -62.67 35.24
C ARG A 423 -15.69 -63.43 34.59
N CYS A 424 -15.83 -63.41 33.26
CA CYS A 424 -16.86 -64.21 32.58
C CYS A 424 -16.62 -65.72 32.65
N LEU A 425 -15.36 -66.16 32.64
CA LEU A 425 -15.01 -67.59 32.76
C LEU A 425 -15.23 -68.18 34.16
N ARG A 426 -15.30 -67.35 35.21
CA ARG A 426 -15.51 -67.83 36.59
C ARG A 426 -16.99 -67.94 36.99
N VAL A 427 -17.91 -67.30 36.27
CA VAL A 427 -19.37 -67.44 36.49
C VAL A 427 -19.94 -68.68 35.77
N ARG A 428 -19.36 -69.08 34.63
CA ARG A 428 -19.84 -70.25 33.86
C ARG A 428 -19.57 -71.62 34.50
N ARG A 429 -18.71 -71.72 35.53
CA ARG A 429 -18.44 -72.98 36.26
C ARG A 429 -19.36 -73.25 37.45
N LYS A 430 -20.33 -72.38 37.75
CA LYS A 430 -21.33 -72.60 38.82
C LYS A 430 -22.75 -72.90 38.30
N CYS A 431 -22.94 -73.04 36.98
CA CYS A 431 -24.25 -73.31 36.37
C CYS A 431 -24.21 -74.50 35.39
N ALA A 432 -23.32 -75.47 35.59
CA ALA A 432 -23.33 -76.75 34.90
C ALA A 432 -23.38 -77.87 35.92
#